data_AF-A0A8I1LM05-F1
#
_entry.id   AF-A0A8I1LM05-F1
#
_cell.length_a   1.000
_cell.length_b   1.000
_cell.length_c   1.000
_cell.angle_alpha   90.00
_cell.angle_beta   90.00
_cell.angle_gamma   90.00
#
_symmetry.space_group_name_H-M   'P 1'
#
loop_
_entity.id
_entity.type
_entity.pdbx_description
1 polymer ?
#
loop_
_entity_poly.entity_id
_entity_poly.type
_entity_poly.pdbx_seq_one_letter_code
_entity_poly.pdbx_strand_id
1 'polypeptide(L)'
;MLDVSPRSLQRLLMEQGTTFSRIVERSRRQSAFQLLVREDLSVTEVAEKLGYSDPSNFGRAFRKWTGQSPNRWRKRRCDKRKV
;
A
#
# COMPACT_ATOMS: atom_id res chain seq x y z
N MET A 1 6.79 -36.98 18.43
CA MET A 1 7.65 -36.51 17.33
C MET A 1 6.72 -35.85 16.32
N LEU A 2 6.64 -34.52 16.32
CA LEU A 2 5.68 -33.78 15.49
C LEU A 2 6.16 -33.82 14.04
N ASP A 3 5.38 -34.46 13.18
CA ASP A 3 5.65 -34.73 11.76
C ASP A 3 5.52 -33.47 10.88
N VAL A 4 6.25 -32.41 11.23
CA VAL A 4 6.36 -31.21 10.39
C VAL A 4 7.83 -30.95 10.13
N SER A 5 8.28 -31.38 8.95
CA SER A 5 9.62 -31.10 8.46
C SER A 5 9.87 -29.57 8.53
N PRO A 6 11.03 -29.10 9.03
CA PRO A 6 11.29 -27.68 9.26
C PRO A 6 11.08 -26.81 8.01
N ARG A 7 11.17 -27.36 6.80
CA ARG A 7 10.80 -26.67 5.55
C ARG A 7 9.31 -26.35 5.44
N SER A 8 8.42 -27.24 5.88
CA SER A 8 6.97 -26.97 5.86
C SER A 8 6.60 -25.92 6.90
N LEU A 9 7.23 -25.94 8.08
CA LEU A 9 7.05 -24.90 9.10
C LEU A 9 7.60 -23.55 8.60
N GLN A 10 8.77 -23.54 7.98
CA GLN A 10 9.35 -22.33 7.39
C GLN A 10 8.47 -21.79 6.24
N ARG A 11 7.90 -22.67 5.41
CA ARG A 11 6.98 -22.30 4.34
C ARG A 11 5.66 -21.76 4.88
N LEU A 12 5.08 -22.40 5.90
CA LEU A 12 3.90 -21.90 6.61
C LEU A 12 4.16 -20.57 7.31
N LEU A 13 5.32 -20.37 7.96
CA LEU A 13 5.69 -19.08 8.55
C LEU A 13 5.89 -18.01 7.48
N MET A 14 6.48 -18.34 6.33
CA MET A 14 6.62 -17.41 5.20
C MET A 14 5.28 -17.11 4.56
N GLU A 15 4.39 -18.10 4.39
CA GLU A 15 3.03 -17.93 3.89
C GLU A 15 2.18 -17.09 4.85
N GLN A 16 2.31 -17.30 6.16
CA GLN A 16 1.66 -16.48 7.18
C GLN A 16 2.25 -15.07 7.28
N GLY A 17 3.57 -14.91 7.15
CA GLY A 17 4.23 -13.60 7.07
C GLY A 17 3.85 -12.82 5.80
N THR A 18 3.61 -13.53 4.69
CA THR A 18 3.05 -12.96 3.46
C THR A 18 1.58 -12.58 3.66
N THR A 19 0.83 -13.37 4.43
CA THR A 19 -0.60 -13.12 4.71
C THR A 19 -0.77 -11.91 5.63
N PHE A 20 0.01 -11.80 6.71
CA PHE A 20 0.01 -10.61 7.56
C PHE A 20 0.46 -9.36 6.80
N SER A 21 1.56 -9.45 6.04
CA SER A 21 2.00 -8.35 5.16
C SER A 21 0.94 -7.97 4.12
N ARG A 22 0.20 -8.95 3.57
CA ARG A 22 -0.92 -8.70 2.65
C ARG A 22 -2.10 -8.02 3.33
N ILE A 23 -2.44 -8.38 4.56
CA ILE A 23 -3.51 -7.72 5.34
C ILE A 23 -3.12 -6.28 5.65
N VAL A 24 -1.87 -6.06 6.08
CA VAL A 24 -1.32 -4.72 6.31
C VAL A 24 -1.27 -3.91 5.00
N GLU A 25 -0.83 -4.50 3.89
CA GLU A 25 -0.89 -3.86 2.56
C GLU A 25 -2.32 -3.51 2.18
N ARG A 26 -3.29 -4.39 2.43
CA ARG A 26 -4.71 -4.14 2.11
C ARG A 26 -5.26 -2.98 2.92
N SER A 27 -4.97 -2.93 4.22
CA SER A 27 -5.35 -1.82 5.11
C SER A 27 -4.70 -0.51 4.67
N ARG A 28 -3.38 -0.52 4.44
CA ARG A 28 -2.63 0.64 3.92
C ARG A 28 -3.18 1.13 2.59
N ARG A 29 -3.51 0.22 1.67
CA ARG A 29 -4.12 0.54 0.38
C ARG A 29 -5.45 1.27 0.56
N GLN A 30 -6.32 0.78 1.45
CA GLN A 30 -7.62 1.38 1.70
C GLN A 30 -7.49 2.79 2.29
N SER A 31 -6.60 2.95 3.28
CA SER A 31 -6.27 4.26 3.87
C SER A 31 -5.64 5.21 2.84
N ALA A 32 -4.74 4.71 1.98
CA ALA A 32 -4.13 5.51 0.92
C ALA A 32 -5.17 6.09 -0.04
N PHE A 33 -6.16 5.29 -0.44
CA PHE A 33 -7.25 5.79 -1.28
C PHE A 33 -8.08 6.86 -0.57
N GLN A 34 -8.42 6.67 0.70
CA GLN A 34 -9.19 7.68 1.45
C GLN A 34 -8.43 8.99 1.62
N LEU A 35 -7.12 8.91 1.88
CA LEU A 35 -6.26 10.08 2.03
C LEU A 35 -6.05 10.79 0.69
N LEU A 36 -5.88 10.05 -0.42
CA LEU A 36 -5.74 10.63 -1.76
C LEU A 36 -7.05 11.25 -2.28
N VAL A 37 -8.21 10.81 -1.80
CA VAL A 37 -9.52 11.42 -2.11
C VAL A 37 -9.59 12.86 -1.54
N ARG A 38 -8.92 13.12 -0.41
CA ARG A 38 -8.85 14.46 0.18
C ARG A 38 -7.79 15.27 -0.58
N GLU A 39 -8.22 16.31 -1.27
CA GLU A 39 -7.33 17.12 -2.11
C GLU A 39 -6.25 17.87 -1.32
N ASP A 40 -6.44 18.03 -0.01
CA ASP A 40 -5.57 18.85 0.86
C ASP A 40 -4.22 18.21 1.24
N LEU A 41 -4.04 16.89 1.09
CA LEU A 41 -2.84 16.18 1.60
C LEU A 41 -1.85 15.76 0.51
N SER A 42 -0.67 16.36 0.41
CA SER A 42 0.35 15.98 -0.58
C SER A 42 0.69 14.49 -0.57
N VAL A 43 1.21 13.95 -1.67
CA VAL A 43 1.58 12.51 -1.77
C VAL A 43 2.59 12.13 -0.67
N THR A 44 3.43 13.08 -0.28
CA THR A 44 4.40 12.95 0.82
C THR A 44 3.70 12.80 2.17
N GLU A 45 2.75 13.67 2.51
CA GLU A 45 1.99 13.59 3.76
C GLU A 45 1.14 12.32 3.85
N VAL A 46 0.62 11.84 2.71
CA VAL A 46 -0.08 10.55 2.63
C VAL A 46 0.87 9.41 2.97
N ALA A 47 2.11 9.44 2.45
CA ALA A 47 3.12 8.44 2.74
C ALA A 47 3.49 8.42 4.23
N GLU A 48 3.71 9.59 4.84
CA GLU A 48 4.00 9.72 6.27
C GLU A 48 2.86 9.20 7.14
N LYS A 49 1.60 9.58 6.84
CA LYS A 49 0.42 9.07 7.56
C LYS A 49 0.24 7.57 7.47
N LEU A 50 0.72 6.93 6.40
CA LEU A 50 0.68 5.50 6.20
C LEU A 50 1.87 4.76 6.84
N GLY A 51 2.81 5.49 7.45
CA GLY A 51 4.01 4.96 8.07
C GLY A 51 5.10 4.56 7.07
N TYR A 52 5.11 5.18 5.88
CA TYR A 52 6.24 5.08 4.96
C TYR A 52 7.27 6.16 5.30
N SER A 53 8.49 5.74 5.59
CA SER A 53 9.62 6.65 5.84
C SER A 53 10.05 7.42 4.59
N ASP A 54 9.71 6.91 3.40
CA ASP A 54 10.06 7.56 2.13
C ASP A 54 8.87 7.56 1.15
N PRO A 55 8.52 8.72 0.57
CA PRO A 55 7.43 8.82 -0.41
C PRO A 55 7.69 8.02 -1.69
N SER A 56 8.95 7.71 -2.04
CA SER A 56 9.29 6.85 -3.18
C SER A 56 8.87 5.41 -2.93
N ASN A 57 9.00 4.92 -1.69
CA ASN A 57 8.53 3.58 -1.30
C ASN A 57 7.01 3.50 -1.36
N PHE A 58 6.32 4.54 -0.89
CA PHE A 58 4.87 4.64 -1.06
C PHE A 58 4.48 4.68 -2.54
N GLY A 59 5.17 5.47 -3.37
CA GLY A 59 4.89 5.57 -4.81
C GLY A 59 5.01 4.23 -5.54
N ARG A 60 6.02 3.42 -5.20
CA ARG A 60 6.18 2.05 -5.74
C ARG A 60 5.05 1.13 -5.28
N ALA A 61 4.73 1.13 -3.99
CA ALA A 61 3.64 0.33 -3.45
C ALA A 61 2.28 0.72 -4.05
N PHE A 62 2.00 2.02 -4.13
CA PHE A 62 0.77 2.55 -4.70
C PHE A 62 0.63 2.21 -6.19
N ARG A 63 1.72 2.32 -6.97
CA ARG A 63 1.75 1.92 -8.37
C ARG A 63 1.54 0.40 -8.52
N LYS A 64 2.09 -0.42 -7.62
CA LYS A 64 1.84 -1.87 -7.59
C LYS A 64 0.35 -2.18 -7.34
N TRP A 65 -0.33 -1.40 -6.50
CA TRP A 65 -1.75 -1.61 -6.17
C TRP A 65 -2.74 -1.08 -7.20
N THR A 66 -2.41 0.04 -7.84
CA THR A 66 -3.36 0.82 -8.69
C THR A 66 -2.94 0.89 -10.15
N GLY A 67 -1.73 0.43 -10.49
CA GLY A 67 -1.14 0.55 -11.82
C GLY A 67 -0.64 1.97 -12.16
N GLN A 68 -0.86 2.96 -11.29
CA GLN A 68 -0.56 4.36 -11.59
C GLN A 68 0.14 5.06 -10.42
N SER A 69 0.90 6.11 -10.71
CA SER A 69 1.55 6.93 -9.68
C SER A 69 0.49 7.72 -8.89
N PRO A 70 0.67 7.94 -7.57
CA PRO A 70 -0.26 8.73 -6.75
C PRO A 70 -0.51 10.13 -7.34
N ASN A 71 0.55 10.76 -7.83
CA ASN A 71 0.49 12.09 -8.44
C ASN A 71 -0.36 12.12 -9.74
N ARG A 72 -0.25 11.07 -10.57
CA ARG A 72 -1.06 10.92 -11.79
C ARG A 72 -2.53 10.69 -11.44
N TRP A 73 -2.80 9.88 -10.42
CA TRP A 73 -4.15 9.62 -9.93
C TRP A 73 -4.82 10.91 -9.42
N ARG A 74 -4.06 11.73 -8.69
CA ARG A 74 -4.50 13.05 -8.21
C ARG A 74 -4.77 14.02 -9.37
N LYS A 75 -3.85 14.13 -10.33
CA LYS A 75 -4.01 14.99 -11.51
C LYS A 75 -5.26 14.64 -12.31
N ARG A 76 -5.56 13.34 -12.48
CA ARG A 76 -6.80 12.85 -13.12
C ARG A 76 -8.09 13.23 -12.38
N ARG A 77 -8.03 13.46 -11.06
CA ARG A 77 -9.20 13.87 -10.26
C ARG A 77 -9.40 15.38 -10.24
N CYS A 78 -8.33 16.16 -10.12
CA CYS A 78 -8.37 17.63 -10.26
C CYS A 78 -8.96 18.04 -11.62
N ASP A 79 -8.57 17.34 -12.69
CA ASP A 79 -9.07 17.58 -14.05
C ASP A 79 -10.59 17.33 -14.18
N LYS A 80 -11.12 16.33 -13.47
CA LYS A 80 -12.55 15.98 -13.51
C LYS A 80 -13.47 16.87 -12.67
N ARG A 81 -12.94 17.74 -11.81
CA ARG A 81 -13.73 18.71 -11.01
C ARG A 81 -13.93 20.06 -11.70
N LYS A 82 -13.36 20.26 -12.89
CA LYS A 82 -13.44 21.50 -13.67
C LYS A 82 -14.55 21.52 -14.74
N VAL A 83 -15.49 20.57 -14.71
CA VAL A 83 -16.66 20.51 -15.61
C VAL A 83 -17.93 20.64 -14.78
#